data_AF-A0ABC8XFH6-F1
#
_entry.id   AF-A0ABC8XFH6-F1
#
_cell.length_a   1.000
_cell.length_b   1.000
_cell.length_c   1.000
_cell.angle_alpha   90.00
_cell.angle_beta   90.00
_cell.angle_gamma   90.00
#
_symmetry.space_group_name_H-M   'P 1'
#
loop_
_entity.id
_entity.type
_entity.pdbx_description
1 polymer ?
#
loop_
_entity_poly.entity_id
_entity_poly.type
_entity_poly.pdbx_seq_one_letter_code
_entity_poly.pdbx_strand_id
1 'polypeptide(L)'
;MGQGKEVKTRADPRVEIQEKGEIFFFYRPKVDKDEAHGPDDVQRMYIVLRPESGDRAVEEKQAPGSGKEGRKHHQAGEGDQVAGASKEEGGGHEGGHGKEEVNIEEKPLLRLVVMGKKSLPDPAKHSRPYWGYVELVTTDVQDIKDALKEEEYSTATRGQRRRPAARALGEGVYRILRHEPGGGGRRRSPHTHLVYKLELPARVDGDTPQEAMNVEPEASFLVQVKNPDPPSGGRSGGGGGFRGLQSKRRAAFPARLQGAFGSRRYAPADPPDLLNYEGCELLLIAASDDVEEELGLELEGEVEEGEGEEEQERAAGCSDLVKMFGEVADVKPLLSGTWD
;
A
#
# COMPACT_ATOMS: atom_id res chain seq x y z
N MET A 1 16.37 -7.25 -6.03
CA MET A 1 16.93 -7.38 -4.68
C MET A 1 16.58 -8.79 -4.21
N GLY A 2 17.25 -9.33 -3.19
CA GLY A 2 16.81 -10.56 -2.51
C GLY A 2 15.71 -10.27 -1.50
N GLN A 3 15.14 -11.33 -0.94
CA GLN A 3 13.82 -11.29 -0.27
C GLN A 3 13.83 -10.61 1.12
N GLY A 4 14.97 -10.07 1.58
CA GLY A 4 15.23 -9.72 2.99
C GLY A 4 15.24 -10.96 3.90
N LYS A 5 15.87 -10.87 5.08
CA LYS A 5 15.92 -11.98 6.06
C LYS A 5 15.17 -11.61 7.34
N GLU A 6 14.66 -12.63 8.03
CA GLU A 6 14.09 -12.47 9.36
C GLU A 6 14.94 -13.18 10.41
N VAL A 7 15.30 -12.48 11.47
CA VAL A 7 15.99 -13.07 12.61
C VAL A 7 15.02 -13.14 13.79
N LYS A 8 14.78 -14.36 14.29
CA LYS A 8 14.01 -14.54 15.52
C LYS A 8 14.89 -14.18 16.71
N THR A 9 14.56 -13.09 17.37
CA THR A 9 15.30 -12.60 18.56
C THR A 9 14.77 -13.21 19.86
N ARG A 10 13.58 -13.84 19.82
CA ARG A 10 12.98 -14.58 20.94
C ARG A 10 12.73 -16.05 20.60
N ALA A 11 12.77 -16.91 21.63
CA ALA A 11 12.62 -18.36 21.49
C ALA A 11 11.20 -18.83 21.07
N ASP A 12 10.16 -18.11 21.48
CA ASP A 12 8.77 -18.33 21.05
C ASP A 12 8.12 -16.95 20.77
N PRO A 13 8.36 -16.37 19.59
CA PRO A 13 7.81 -15.05 19.26
C PRO A 13 6.30 -15.09 18.97
N ARG A 14 5.68 -16.28 18.86
CA ARG A 14 4.22 -16.47 18.58
C ARG A 14 3.72 -15.68 17.37
N VAL A 15 4.59 -15.59 16.37
CA VAL A 15 4.37 -14.94 15.10
C VAL A 15 4.44 -15.97 13.99
N GLU A 16 3.52 -15.85 13.04
CA GLU A 16 3.44 -16.65 11.84
C GLU A 16 3.48 -15.71 10.64
N ILE A 17 4.54 -15.78 9.83
CA ILE A 17 4.65 -14.98 8.61
C ILE A 17 3.64 -15.52 7.61
N GLN A 18 2.71 -14.68 7.19
CA GLN A 18 1.67 -15.01 6.21
C GLN A 18 2.08 -14.59 4.80
N GLU A 19 2.86 -13.50 4.67
CA GLU A 19 3.31 -12.96 3.38
C GLU A 19 4.65 -12.23 3.52
N LYS A 20 5.46 -12.30 2.46
CA LYS A 20 6.72 -11.56 2.29
C LYS A 20 6.67 -10.79 0.98
N GLY A 21 7.40 -9.69 0.89
CA GLY A 21 7.68 -9.06 -0.40
C GLY A 21 8.26 -7.66 -0.29
N GLU A 22 8.14 -6.90 -1.37
CA GLU A 22 8.65 -5.53 -1.50
C GLU A 22 7.53 -4.49 -1.31
N ILE A 23 7.88 -3.39 -0.67
CA ILE A 23 7.02 -2.24 -0.42
C ILE A 23 7.63 -0.98 -1.01
N PHE A 24 6.80 -0.21 -1.71
CA PHE A 24 7.20 1.05 -2.30
C PHE A 24 6.25 2.16 -1.85
N PHE A 25 6.80 3.27 -1.40
CA PHE A 25 6.05 4.45 -0.99
C PHE A 25 6.13 5.52 -2.08
N PHE A 26 4.99 6.14 -2.38
CA PHE A 26 4.94 7.27 -3.29
C PHE A 26 4.06 8.38 -2.73
N TYR A 27 4.34 9.62 -3.13
CA TYR A 27 3.45 10.75 -2.91
C TYR A 27 3.17 11.48 -4.22
N ARG A 28 1.99 12.07 -4.36
CA ARG A 28 1.65 12.90 -5.51
C ARG A 28 1.47 14.34 -5.06
N PRO A 29 2.16 15.33 -5.67
CA PRO A 29 1.92 16.74 -5.41
C PRO A 29 0.48 17.17 -5.76
N LYS A 30 0.04 18.29 -5.21
CA LYS A 30 -1.23 18.93 -5.55
C LYS A 30 -1.27 19.33 -7.04
N VAL A 31 -2.49 19.41 -7.56
CA VAL A 31 -2.77 19.88 -8.94
C VAL A 31 -2.11 21.24 -9.14
N ASP A 32 -1.44 21.40 -10.29
CA ASP A 32 -0.68 22.59 -10.67
C ASP A 32 0.53 22.96 -9.75
N LYS A 33 1.02 22.01 -8.94
CA LYS A 33 2.32 22.12 -8.25
C LYS A 33 3.32 21.16 -8.86
N ASP A 34 4.40 21.67 -9.45
CA ASP A 34 5.46 20.82 -10.01
C ASP A 34 6.14 19.96 -8.93
N GLU A 35 6.40 20.55 -7.76
CA GLU A 35 7.02 19.89 -6.63
C GLU A 35 6.22 20.13 -5.34
N ALA A 36 6.40 19.26 -4.35
CA ALA A 36 5.91 19.47 -3.00
C ALA A 36 7.06 19.96 -2.12
N HIS A 37 6.85 21.05 -1.41
CA HIS A 37 7.80 21.62 -0.44
C HIS A 37 7.36 21.34 1.01
N GLY A 38 6.44 20.40 1.21
CA GLY A 38 5.90 20.07 2.53
C GLY A 38 4.63 19.21 2.46
N PRO A 39 4.14 18.69 3.61
CA PRO A 39 2.96 17.81 3.67
C PRO A 39 1.67 18.45 3.14
N ASP A 40 1.57 19.78 3.24
CA ASP A 40 0.43 20.52 2.72
C ASP A 40 0.37 20.47 1.21
N ASP A 41 1.50 20.30 0.53
CA ASP A 41 1.60 20.27 -0.93
C ASP A 41 1.39 18.89 -1.53
N VAL A 42 1.32 17.87 -0.68
CA VAL A 42 0.96 16.52 -1.08
C VAL A 42 -0.56 16.45 -1.30
N GLN A 43 -0.98 15.88 -2.43
CA GLN A 43 -2.37 15.53 -2.71
C GLN A 43 -2.74 14.19 -2.06
N ARG A 44 -1.86 13.21 -2.22
CA ARG A 44 -2.15 11.80 -1.93
C ARG A 44 -0.87 11.02 -1.69
N MET A 45 -0.94 10.03 -0.79
CA MET A 45 0.10 9.05 -0.53
C MET A 45 -0.36 7.68 -1.05
N TYR A 46 0.57 6.93 -1.61
CA TYR A 46 0.37 5.59 -2.13
C TYR A 46 1.37 4.62 -1.50
N ILE A 47 0.93 3.39 -1.35
CA ILE A 47 1.78 2.25 -1.01
C ILE A 47 1.58 1.23 -2.13
N VAL A 48 2.66 0.77 -2.74
CA VAL A 48 2.62 -0.39 -3.64
C VAL A 48 3.20 -1.58 -2.89
N LEU A 49 2.44 -2.65 -2.78
CA LEU A 49 2.93 -3.92 -2.26
C LEU A 49 3.11 -4.89 -3.43
N ARG A 50 4.28 -5.53 -3.47
CA ARG A 50 4.58 -6.63 -4.38
C ARG A 50 4.86 -7.88 -3.55
N PRO A 51 3.86 -8.76 -3.33
CA PRO A 51 4.11 -10.05 -2.72
C PRO A 51 5.14 -10.84 -3.53
N GLU A 52 6.05 -11.49 -2.82
CA GLU A 52 7.04 -12.37 -3.39
C GLU A 52 6.77 -13.81 -2.97
N SER A 53 7.19 -14.74 -3.80
CA SER A 53 7.11 -16.17 -3.52
C SER A 53 7.98 -16.50 -2.31
N GLY A 54 7.35 -16.52 -1.13
CA GLY A 54 7.87 -17.18 0.06
C GLY A 54 7.58 -18.68 -0.04
N ASP A 55 6.85 -19.22 0.94
CA ASP A 55 6.42 -20.63 0.92
C ASP A 55 5.26 -20.91 -0.07
N ARG A 56 4.74 -19.88 -0.75
CA ARG A 56 3.60 -19.97 -1.67
C ARG A 56 3.97 -19.33 -3.02
N ALA A 57 4.07 -20.16 -4.05
CA ALA A 57 4.29 -19.70 -5.43
C ALA A 57 3.00 -19.21 -6.11
N VAL A 58 1.82 -19.61 -5.61
CA VAL A 58 0.52 -19.30 -6.21
C VAL A 58 -0.35 -18.55 -5.22
N GLU A 59 -0.83 -17.38 -5.65
CA GLU A 59 -1.73 -16.49 -4.92
C GLU A 59 -3.10 -16.39 -5.62
N GLU A 60 -4.18 -16.18 -4.86
CA GLU A 60 -5.50 -15.89 -5.44
C GLU A 60 -5.76 -14.39 -5.44
N LYS A 61 -6.04 -13.81 -6.62
CA LYS A 61 -6.50 -12.42 -6.74
C LYS A 61 -7.89 -12.32 -7.35
N GLN A 62 -8.50 -11.13 -7.30
CA GLN A 62 -9.72 -10.83 -8.04
C GLN A 62 -9.63 -11.22 -9.53
N ALA A 63 -10.76 -11.51 -10.18
CA ALA A 63 -10.76 -11.83 -11.61
C ALA A 63 -10.25 -10.63 -12.43
N PRO A 64 -9.47 -10.85 -13.50
CA PRO A 64 -8.81 -9.78 -14.25
C PRO A 64 -9.79 -8.92 -15.04
N GLY A 65 -11.00 -9.42 -15.31
CA GLY A 65 -12.09 -8.65 -15.91
C GLY A 65 -12.89 -7.78 -14.92
N SER A 66 -12.55 -7.83 -13.62
CA SER A 66 -13.22 -7.07 -12.57
C SER A 66 -12.50 -5.76 -12.25
N GLY A 67 -13.17 -4.87 -11.51
CA GLY A 67 -12.53 -3.67 -11.00
C GLY A 67 -12.06 -2.68 -12.07
N LYS A 68 -10.99 -1.98 -11.74
CA LYS A 68 -10.25 -1.01 -12.54
C LYS A 68 -9.31 -1.73 -13.50
N GLU A 69 -8.66 -2.81 -13.08
CA GLU A 69 -7.83 -3.69 -13.94
C GLU A 69 -8.61 -4.11 -15.21
N GLY A 70 -9.79 -4.71 -15.04
CA GLY A 70 -10.59 -5.15 -16.17
C GLY A 70 -11.05 -4.03 -17.09
N ARG A 71 -11.37 -2.85 -16.54
CA ARG A 71 -11.74 -1.68 -17.35
C ARG A 71 -10.59 -1.20 -18.22
N LYS A 72 -9.36 -1.22 -17.71
CA LYS A 72 -8.17 -0.83 -18.48
C LYS A 72 -7.92 -1.78 -19.64
N HIS A 73 -8.01 -3.10 -19.40
CA HIS A 73 -7.80 -4.10 -20.45
C HIS A 73 -8.84 -4.01 -21.58
N HIS A 74 -10.11 -3.72 -21.26
CA HIS A 74 -11.12 -3.51 -22.31
C HIS A 74 -10.84 -2.26 -23.16
N GLN A 75 -10.39 -1.16 -22.55
CA GLN A 75 -10.05 0.07 -23.27
C GLN A 75 -8.82 -0.08 -24.18
N ALA A 76 -7.87 -0.97 -23.83
CA ALA A 76 -6.71 -1.26 -24.67
C ALA A 76 -7.03 -2.16 -25.87
N GLY A 77 -8.10 -2.98 -25.80
CA GLY A 77 -8.51 -3.91 -26.86
C GLY A 77 -9.45 -3.32 -27.93
N GLU A 78 -10.20 -2.27 -27.60
CA GLU A 78 -11.01 -1.51 -28.56
C GLU A 78 -10.16 -0.38 -29.15
N GLY A 79 -9.54 -0.64 -30.31
CA GLY A 79 -8.61 0.29 -30.96
C GLY A 79 -9.16 1.70 -31.17
N ASP A 80 -8.30 2.67 -30.86
CA ASP A 80 -8.20 4.03 -31.42
C ASP A 80 -9.45 4.57 -32.13
N GLN A 81 -10.46 4.97 -31.35
CA GLN A 81 -11.51 5.93 -31.75
C GLN A 81 -12.44 6.27 -30.58
N VAL A 82 -11.97 7.04 -29.59
CA VAL A 82 -12.65 8.25 -29.09
C VAL A 82 -11.60 9.10 -28.38
N ALA A 83 -11.00 10.06 -29.09
CA ALA A 83 -10.41 11.24 -28.48
C ALA A 83 -11.55 12.07 -27.87
N GLY A 84 -11.88 11.74 -26.63
CA GLY A 84 -12.93 12.39 -25.86
C GLY A 84 -12.72 12.04 -24.41
N ALA A 85 -11.95 12.88 -23.72
CA ALA A 85 -11.71 12.85 -22.30
C ALA A 85 -13.04 12.74 -21.53
N SER A 86 -13.48 11.52 -21.26
CA SER A 86 -14.68 11.27 -20.48
C SER A 86 -14.28 11.17 -19.01
N LYS A 87 -14.24 12.34 -18.37
CA LYS A 87 -14.47 12.55 -16.92
C LYS A 87 -13.99 11.41 -16.00
N GLU A 88 -12.75 11.50 -15.52
CA GLU A 88 -12.34 10.83 -14.27
C GLU A 88 -13.11 11.38 -13.04
N GLU A 89 -13.87 12.47 -13.17
CA GLU A 89 -14.74 12.97 -12.11
C GLU A 89 -16.09 12.21 -12.06
N GLY A 90 -16.14 11.17 -11.24
CA GLY A 90 -17.39 10.71 -10.61
C GLY A 90 -17.97 9.36 -11.06
N GLY A 91 -17.44 8.75 -12.13
CA GLY A 91 -17.86 7.44 -12.62
C GLY A 91 -17.17 6.26 -11.92
N GLY A 92 -17.24 6.17 -10.58
CA GLY A 92 -16.48 5.16 -9.82
C GLY A 92 -16.58 3.74 -10.39
N HIS A 93 -15.45 3.05 -10.51
CA HIS A 93 -15.39 1.63 -10.89
C HIS A 93 -16.02 0.75 -9.83
N GLU A 94 -16.50 -0.41 -10.26
CA GLU A 94 -16.96 -1.41 -9.30
C GLU A 94 -15.76 -1.97 -8.55
N GLY A 95 -15.95 -2.46 -7.33
CA GLY A 95 -14.88 -3.16 -6.62
C GLY A 95 -14.50 -4.47 -7.31
N GLY A 96 -13.36 -5.01 -6.86
CA GLY A 96 -12.85 -6.30 -7.26
C GLY A 96 -13.81 -7.43 -6.92
N HIS A 97 -13.96 -8.38 -7.83
CA HIS A 97 -14.81 -9.56 -7.64
C HIS A 97 -14.30 -10.75 -8.45
N GLY A 98 -14.90 -11.92 -8.22
CA GLY A 98 -14.42 -13.16 -8.82
C GLY A 98 -13.06 -13.56 -8.28
N LYS A 99 -12.40 -14.50 -8.96
CA LYS A 99 -11.09 -14.99 -8.54
C LYS A 99 -10.28 -15.54 -9.71
N GLU A 100 -8.96 -15.44 -9.60
CA GLU A 100 -7.96 -16.01 -10.49
C GLU A 100 -6.76 -16.45 -9.64
N GLU A 101 -6.15 -17.58 -9.99
CA GLU A 101 -4.86 -17.99 -9.44
C GLU A 101 -3.73 -17.37 -10.26
N VAL A 102 -2.72 -16.86 -9.57
CA VAL A 102 -1.55 -16.22 -10.16
C VAL A 102 -0.30 -16.88 -9.62
N ASN A 103 0.53 -17.42 -10.51
CA ASN A 103 1.89 -17.82 -10.16
C ASN A 103 2.76 -16.56 -10.04
N ILE A 104 3.13 -16.18 -8.81
CA ILE A 104 3.89 -14.97 -8.52
C ILE A 104 5.40 -15.12 -8.78
N GLU A 105 5.87 -16.35 -9.05
CA GLU A 105 7.22 -16.60 -9.58
C GLU A 105 7.33 -16.26 -11.07
N GLU A 106 6.21 -16.34 -11.81
CA GLU A 106 6.17 -16.10 -13.25
C GLU A 106 5.78 -14.66 -13.62
N LYS A 107 4.83 -14.08 -12.89
CA LYS A 107 4.35 -12.71 -13.10
C LYS A 107 4.17 -12.00 -11.77
N PRO A 108 4.52 -10.70 -11.65
CA PRO A 108 4.35 -9.99 -10.39
C PRO A 108 2.87 -9.92 -10.01
N LEU A 109 2.58 -9.88 -8.72
CA LEU A 109 1.30 -9.43 -8.19
C LEU A 109 1.53 -8.06 -7.54
N LEU A 110 0.73 -7.06 -7.91
CA LEU A 110 0.90 -5.69 -7.44
C LEU A 110 -0.39 -5.18 -6.83
N ARG A 111 -0.28 -4.59 -5.64
CA ARG A 111 -1.40 -3.93 -4.93
C ARG A 111 -1.08 -2.46 -4.79
N LEU A 112 -1.85 -1.59 -5.46
CA LEU A 112 -1.78 -0.14 -5.23
C LEU A 112 -2.76 0.25 -4.14
N VAL A 113 -2.24 0.57 -2.97
CA VAL A 113 -3.01 1.08 -1.83
C VAL A 113 -2.95 2.59 -1.84
N VAL A 114 -4.10 3.20 -1.58
CA VAL A 114 -4.22 4.64 -1.46
C VAL A 114 -4.59 5.04 -0.05
N MET A 115 -3.75 5.89 0.55
CA MET A 115 -3.95 6.36 1.91
C MET A 115 -4.89 7.58 1.96
N GLY A 116 -5.80 7.58 2.93
CA GLY A 116 -6.70 8.71 3.18
C GLY A 116 -6.01 9.88 3.90
N LYS A 117 -4.85 9.61 4.50
CA LYS A 117 -3.93 10.61 5.07
C LYS A 117 -2.69 10.69 4.18
N LYS A 118 -1.96 11.79 4.29
CA LYS A 118 -0.73 12.08 3.52
C LYS A 118 0.53 11.72 4.32
N SER A 119 0.38 10.86 5.31
CA SER A 119 1.43 10.38 6.20
C SER A 119 1.02 9.04 6.78
N LEU A 120 1.96 8.28 7.34
CA LEU A 120 1.66 7.06 8.10
C LEU A 120 1.32 7.38 9.56
N PRO A 121 0.65 6.45 10.26
CA PRO A 121 0.42 6.55 11.70
C PRO A 121 1.72 6.64 12.49
N ASP A 122 1.77 7.57 13.44
CA ASP A 122 2.90 7.73 14.35
C ASP A 122 2.56 7.07 15.70
N PRO A 123 3.36 6.10 16.19
CA PRO A 123 3.10 5.43 17.48
C PRO A 123 3.19 6.37 18.69
N ALA A 124 4.02 7.42 18.64
CA ALA A 124 4.12 8.42 19.69
C ALA A 124 2.88 9.31 19.77
N LYS A 125 2.11 9.42 18.67
CA LYS A 125 0.85 10.14 18.63
C LYS A 125 -0.29 9.15 18.87
N HIS A 126 -0.98 9.26 20.01
CA HIS A 126 -2.24 8.54 20.28
C HIS A 126 -3.37 8.98 19.32
N SER A 127 -3.22 8.62 18.06
CA SER A 127 -4.03 9.06 16.93
C SER A 127 -5.04 8.00 16.55
N ARG A 128 -6.07 8.43 15.82
CA ARG A 128 -7.07 7.51 15.28
C ARG A 128 -6.42 6.67 14.17
N PRO A 129 -6.87 5.42 13.94
CA PRO A 129 -6.41 4.61 12.81
C PRO A 129 -6.48 5.36 11.48
N TYR A 130 -5.46 5.18 10.65
CA TYR A 130 -5.44 5.78 9.32
C TYR A 130 -6.11 4.85 8.33
N TRP A 131 -7.09 5.39 7.62
CA TRP A 131 -7.85 4.65 6.63
C TRP A 131 -7.15 4.70 5.27
N GLY A 132 -7.17 3.58 4.57
CA GLY A 132 -6.75 3.44 3.18
C GLY A 132 -7.63 2.44 2.45
N TYR A 133 -7.39 2.27 1.15
CA TYR A 133 -8.07 1.25 0.37
C TYR A 133 -7.22 0.79 -0.81
N VAL A 134 -7.42 -0.46 -1.23
CA VAL A 134 -6.79 -1.02 -2.42
C VAL A 134 -7.48 -0.44 -3.67
N GLU A 135 -6.77 0.34 -4.46
CA GLU A 135 -7.29 1.00 -5.67
C GLU A 135 -7.09 0.15 -6.92
N LEU A 136 -6.06 -0.69 -6.96
CA LEU A 136 -5.74 -1.55 -8.09
C LEU A 136 -5.03 -2.82 -7.61
N VAL A 137 -5.41 -3.96 -8.17
CA VAL A 137 -4.70 -5.24 -8.03
C VAL A 137 -4.47 -5.77 -9.43
N THR A 138 -3.21 -5.98 -9.82
CA THR A 138 -2.85 -6.31 -11.21
C THR A 138 -1.61 -7.18 -11.26
N THR A 139 -1.40 -7.86 -12.39
CA THR A 139 -0.14 -8.52 -12.71
C THR A 139 0.69 -7.77 -13.76
N ASP A 140 0.21 -6.61 -14.23
CA ASP A 140 0.91 -5.77 -15.19
C ASP A 140 1.49 -4.52 -14.49
N VAL A 141 2.81 -4.35 -14.59
CA VAL A 141 3.50 -3.17 -14.05
C VAL A 141 3.03 -1.88 -14.73
N GLN A 142 2.64 -1.95 -16.02
CA GLN A 142 2.16 -0.78 -16.77
C GLN A 142 0.89 -0.19 -16.16
N ASP A 143 0.03 -1.01 -15.57
CA ASP A 143 -1.17 -0.53 -14.89
C ASP A 143 -0.85 0.37 -13.70
N ILE A 144 0.21 0.04 -12.95
CA ILE A 144 0.71 0.86 -11.84
C ILE A 144 1.40 2.10 -12.39
N LYS A 145 2.21 1.96 -13.44
CA LYS A 145 2.86 3.11 -14.10
C LYS A 145 1.84 4.15 -14.55
N ASP A 146 0.76 3.71 -15.18
CA ASP A 146 -0.35 4.56 -15.60
C ASP A 146 -1.10 5.22 -14.44
N ALA A 147 -1.17 4.55 -13.29
CA ALA A 147 -1.79 5.12 -12.10
C ALA A 147 -0.88 6.17 -11.42
N LEU A 148 0.43 6.10 -11.64
CA LEU A 148 1.44 6.97 -11.04
C LEU A 148 1.90 8.12 -11.95
N LYS A 149 1.78 7.97 -13.28
CA LYS A 149 2.19 9.00 -14.25
C LYS A 149 1.40 10.31 -14.12
N GLU A 150 1.93 11.33 -14.77
CA GLU A 150 1.24 12.62 -14.94
C GLU A 150 -0.01 12.49 -15.81
N GLU A 151 -0.97 13.37 -15.59
CA GLU A 151 -2.18 13.44 -16.41
C GLU A 151 -2.57 14.90 -16.66
N GLU A 152 -2.77 15.25 -17.92
CA GLU A 152 -3.39 16.52 -18.31
C GLU A 152 -4.87 16.29 -18.62
N TYR A 153 -5.74 17.08 -18.00
CA TYR A 153 -7.19 16.95 -18.18
C TYR A 153 -7.86 18.32 -18.24
N SER A 154 -8.95 18.39 -19.00
CA SER A 154 -9.73 19.62 -19.13
C SER A 154 -10.88 19.64 -18.14
N THR A 155 -11.02 20.74 -17.41
CA THR A 155 -12.15 21.00 -16.53
C THR A 155 -13.09 22.01 -17.16
N ALA A 156 -14.40 21.79 -17.00
CA ALA A 156 -15.42 22.67 -17.57
C ALA A 156 -15.37 24.11 -17.01
N THR A 157 -14.80 24.30 -15.82
CA THR A 157 -14.82 25.57 -15.09
C THR A 157 -13.47 26.25 -14.99
N ARG A 158 -12.36 25.51 -15.13
CA ARG A 158 -11.00 26.04 -14.91
C ARG A 158 -10.02 25.72 -16.05
N GLY A 159 -10.51 25.25 -17.20
CA GLY A 159 -9.68 24.96 -18.36
C GLY A 159 -8.78 23.73 -18.16
N GLN A 160 -7.64 23.71 -18.85
CA GLN A 160 -6.66 22.64 -18.73
C GLN A 160 -6.03 22.64 -17.32
N ARG A 161 -5.92 21.45 -16.74
CA ARG A 161 -5.31 21.19 -15.44
C ARG A 161 -4.27 20.10 -15.64
N ARG A 162 -3.18 20.19 -14.89
CA ARG A 162 -2.15 19.13 -14.87
C ARG A 162 -2.11 18.51 -13.49
N ARG A 163 -2.29 17.20 -13.45
CA ARG A 163 -2.01 16.36 -12.30
C ARG A 163 -0.57 15.86 -12.43
N PRO A 164 0.37 16.35 -11.60
CA PRO A 164 1.77 15.94 -11.67
C PRO A 164 1.94 14.46 -11.42
N ALA A 165 3.01 13.86 -11.93
CA ALA A 165 3.37 12.48 -11.62
C ALA A 165 3.56 12.26 -10.10
N ALA A 166 3.38 11.02 -9.66
CA ALA A 166 3.78 10.61 -8.32
C ALA A 166 5.31 10.57 -8.23
N ARG A 167 5.86 10.86 -7.06
CA ARG A 167 7.28 10.82 -6.75
C ARG A 167 7.56 9.70 -5.76
N ALA A 168 8.68 9.02 -5.93
CA ALA A 168 9.12 7.96 -5.04
C ALA A 168 9.50 8.54 -3.67
N LEU A 169 9.16 7.81 -2.62
CA LEU A 169 9.39 8.20 -1.23
C LEU A 169 10.21 7.16 -0.47
N GLY A 170 10.05 5.88 -0.81
CA GLY A 170 10.79 4.81 -0.15
C GLY A 170 10.63 3.50 -0.91
N GLU A 171 11.62 2.64 -0.78
CA GLU A 171 11.63 1.24 -1.22
C GLU A 171 12.16 0.41 -0.06
N GLY A 172 11.59 -0.77 0.13
CA GLY A 172 12.09 -1.71 1.12
C GLY A 172 11.35 -3.04 1.08
N VAL A 173 11.58 -3.83 2.11
CA VAL A 173 10.96 -5.14 2.29
C VAL A 173 9.88 -5.08 3.37
N TYR A 174 8.84 -5.90 3.22
CA TYR A 174 7.76 -6.00 4.22
C TYR A 174 7.42 -7.44 4.56
N ARG A 175 6.75 -7.60 5.72
CA ARG A 175 6.12 -8.83 6.17
C ARG A 175 4.70 -8.55 6.61
N ILE A 176 3.78 -9.43 6.20
CA ILE A 176 2.49 -9.56 6.87
C ILE A 176 2.56 -10.77 7.78
N LEU A 177 2.33 -10.57 9.07
CA LEU A 177 2.45 -11.61 10.07
C LEU A 177 1.23 -11.65 10.97
N ARG A 178 0.81 -12.85 11.32
CA ARG A 178 -0.17 -13.09 12.37
C ARG A 178 0.57 -13.19 13.70
N HIS A 179 0.17 -12.39 14.68
CA HIS A 179 0.71 -12.42 16.02
C HIS A 179 -0.37 -12.91 17.00
N GLU A 180 -0.01 -13.95 17.76
CA GLU A 180 -0.82 -14.48 18.85
C GLU A 180 -0.24 -14.04 20.20
N PRO A 181 -0.76 -12.94 20.78
CA PRO A 181 -0.14 -12.35 21.95
C PRO A 181 -0.17 -13.29 23.16
N GLY A 182 0.96 -13.44 23.84
CA GLY A 182 1.09 -14.25 25.04
C GLY A 182 0.34 -13.69 26.25
N GLY A 183 -0.23 -14.59 27.07
CA GLY A 183 -0.84 -14.27 28.36
C GLY A 183 -2.16 -15.03 28.63
N GLY A 184 -2.26 -15.73 29.76
CA GLY A 184 -3.38 -16.59 30.15
C GLY A 184 -4.70 -15.89 30.52
N GLY A 185 -5.01 -14.75 29.89
CA GLY A 185 -6.29 -14.05 30.04
C GLY A 185 -7.23 -14.34 28.86
N ARG A 186 -8.54 -14.42 29.10
CA ARG A 186 -9.60 -14.70 28.09
C ARG A 186 -9.77 -13.65 26.97
N ARG A 187 -8.78 -12.79 26.68
CA ARG A 187 -9.02 -11.52 25.96
C ARG A 187 -7.84 -10.96 25.15
N ARG A 188 -7.09 -11.77 24.40
CA ARG A 188 -6.38 -11.21 23.24
C ARG A 188 -6.61 -12.06 22.01
N SER A 189 -7.27 -11.48 21.01
CA SER A 189 -7.48 -12.11 19.72
C SER A 189 -6.20 -12.01 18.89
N PRO A 190 -5.95 -12.98 17.99
CA PRO A 190 -4.90 -12.85 16.99
C PRO A 190 -5.08 -11.55 16.20
N HIS A 191 -3.96 -10.91 15.87
CA HIS A 191 -3.93 -9.70 15.07
C HIS A 191 -2.85 -9.79 14.00
N THR A 192 -3.03 -9.01 12.94
CA THR A 192 -2.11 -9.01 11.80
C THR A 192 -1.27 -7.75 11.85
N HIS A 193 0.05 -7.89 11.76
CA HIS A 193 0.96 -6.77 11.53
C HIS A 193 1.36 -6.70 10.06
N LEU A 194 1.50 -5.48 9.56
CA LEU A 194 2.36 -5.13 8.43
C LEU A 194 3.61 -4.49 9.03
N VAL A 195 4.75 -5.14 8.87
CA VAL A 195 6.06 -4.62 9.28
C VAL A 195 6.86 -4.35 8.01
N TYR A 196 7.58 -3.24 7.97
CA TYR A 196 8.50 -2.97 6.87
C TYR A 196 9.82 -2.40 7.37
N LYS A 197 10.86 -2.55 6.53
CA LYS A 197 12.15 -1.90 6.66
C LYS A 197 12.57 -1.31 5.32
N LEU A 198 12.95 -0.04 5.30
CA LEU A 198 13.43 0.64 4.09
C LEU A 198 14.83 0.15 3.73
N GLU A 199 15.05 -0.03 2.44
CA GLU A 199 16.37 -0.22 1.82
C GLU A 199 16.81 1.06 1.12
N LEU A 200 15.85 1.83 0.58
CA LEU A 200 16.09 3.15 0.03
C LEU A 200 15.03 4.17 0.53
N PRO A 201 15.44 5.39 0.88
CA PRO A 201 16.84 5.76 1.10
C PRO A 201 17.41 5.06 2.34
N ALA A 202 18.68 4.65 2.28
CA ALA A 202 19.49 4.49 3.48
C ALA A 202 19.46 5.83 4.25
N ARG A 203 19.10 5.79 5.54
CA ARG A 203 18.78 6.95 6.39
C ARG A 203 19.52 8.24 6.00
N VAL A 204 18.77 9.28 5.66
CA VAL A 204 19.29 10.61 5.30
C VAL A 204 18.98 11.58 6.43
N ASP A 205 20.00 12.27 6.94
CA ASP A 205 19.82 13.31 7.96
C ASP A 205 19.22 14.60 7.35
N GLY A 206 18.25 15.21 8.04
CA GLY A 206 17.68 16.52 7.70
C GLY A 206 16.17 16.49 7.41
N ASP A 207 15.61 17.64 7.04
CA ASP A 207 14.18 17.78 6.76
C ASP A 207 13.79 17.07 5.45
N THR A 208 13.55 15.76 5.55
CA THR A 208 13.26 14.91 4.40
C THR A 208 11.75 14.71 4.17
N PRO A 209 11.32 14.42 2.93
CA PRO A 209 9.96 13.99 2.64
C PRO A 209 9.49 12.80 3.51
N GLN A 210 10.40 11.89 3.83
CA GLN A 210 10.16 10.67 4.61
C GLN A 210 9.75 11.02 6.05
N GLU A 211 10.55 11.85 6.74
CA GLU A 211 10.24 12.32 8.10
C GLU A 211 8.92 13.09 8.14
N ALA A 212 8.73 14.02 7.22
CA ALA A 212 7.53 14.86 7.17
C ALA A 212 6.24 14.06 6.88
N MET A 213 6.36 12.90 6.22
CA MET A 213 5.26 11.95 5.97
C MET A 213 5.25 10.77 6.95
N ASN A 214 6.11 10.76 7.97
CA ASN A 214 6.22 9.70 8.97
C ASN A 214 6.49 8.31 8.35
N VAL A 215 7.30 8.27 7.29
CA VAL A 215 7.81 7.03 6.70
C VAL A 215 9.15 6.74 7.36
N GLU A 216 9.09 6.09 8.51
CA GLU A 216 10.26 5.71 9.30
C GLU A 216 11.11 4.65 8.59
N PRO A 217 12.41 4.53 8.89
CA PRO A 217 13.27 3.46 8.37
C PRO A 217 12.72 2.06 8.64
N GLU A 218 12.08 1.86 9.79
CA GLU A 218 11.43 0.61 10.18
C GLU A 218 10.15 0.93 10.97
N ALA A 219 9.04 0.23 10.69
CA ALA A 219 7.80 0.42 11.43
C ALA A 219 6.88 -0.82 11.41
N SER A 220 6.00 -0.90 12.42
CA SER A 220 4.98 -1.95 12.59
C SER A 220 3.57 -1.33 12.72
N PHE A 221 2.64 -1.83 11.89
CA PHE A 221 1.22 -1.45 11.95
C PHE A 221 0.31 -2.66 12.11
N LEU A 222 -0.67 -2.57 13.00
CA LEU A 222 -1.80 -3.50 12.94
C LEU A 222 -2.65 -3.17 11.71
N VAL A 223 -2.93 -4.19 10.91
CA VAL A 223 -3.77 -4.08 9.71
C VAL A 223 -5.13 -4.70 9.97
N GLN A 224 -6.17 -3.89 9.88
CA GLN A 224 -7.56 -4.35 9.94
C GLN A 224 -8.30 -4.04 8.65
N VAL A 225 -8.94 -5.04 8.06
CA VAL A 225 -9.81 -4.90 6.91
C VAL A 225 -11.22 -4.59 7.40
N LYS A 226 -11.87 -3.62 6.76
CA LYS A 226 -13.27 -3.29 7.00
C LYS A 226 -14.17 -4.23 6.21
N ASN A 227 -15.18 -4.76 6.88
CA ASN A 227 -16.18 -5.61 6.26
C ASN A 227 -17.01 -4.77 5.26
N PRO A 228 -17.03 -5.12 3.94
CA PRO A 228 -17.80 -4.39 2.94
C PRO A 228 -19.32 -4.50 3.17
N ASP A 229 -19.75 -5.64 3.76
CA ASP A 229 -21.14 -6.04 4.01
C ASP A 229 -21.38 -6.35 5.51
N PRO A 230 -21.36 -5.32 6.38
CA PRO A 230 -21.60 -5.54 7.81
C PRO A 230 -23.05 -5.96 8.07
N PRO A 231 -23.32 -6.82 9.09
CA PRO A 231 -24.68 -7.29 9.42
C PRO A 231 -25.69 -6.14 9.61
N SER A 232 -26.94 -6.38 9.18
CA SER A 232 -28.07 -5.45 9.30
C SER A 232 -28.30 -5.02 10.75
N GLY A 233 -28.24 -3.72 11.03
CA GLY A 233 -28.26 -3.12 12.37
C GLY A 233 -27.05 -2.23 12.63
N GLY A 234 -25.96 -2.46 11.90
CA GLY A 234 -24.91 -1.47 11.73
C GLY A 234 -25.32 -0.41 10.73
N ARG A 235 -26.14 0.57 11.12
CA ARG A 235 -26.32 1.79 10.31
C ARG A 235 -24.93 2.25 9.82
N SER A 236 -24.77 2.46 8.52
CA SER A 236 -23.79 3.41 7.99
C SER A 236 -24.26 4.80 8.40
N GLY A 237 -24.25 5.11 9.70
CA GLY A 237 -24.94 6.25 10.25
C GLY A 237 -24.24 6.82 11.47
N GLY A 238 -23.77 8.06 11.31
CA GLY A 238 -23.88 9.08 12.34
C GLY A 238 -23.04 8.87 13.60
N GLY A 239 -21.72 8.91 13.47
CA GLY A 239 -20.81 8.96 14.62
C GLY A 239 -19.37 9.21 14.21
N GLY A 240 -19.04 10.44 13.78
CA GLY A 240 -17.66 10.97 13.71
C GLY A 240 -16.58 10.15 13.00
N GLY A 241 -16.93 9.17 12.16
CA GLY A 241 -16.01 8.27 11.45
C GLY A 241 -15.96 8.56 9.96
N PHE A 242 -14.80 8.32 9.35
CA PHE A 242 -14.53 8.55 7.93
C PHE A 242 -15.61 7.92 7.03
N ARG A 243 -16.13 8.71 6.07
CA ARG A 243 -17.04 8.23 5.04
C ARG A 243 -16.21 7.40 4.06
N GLY A 244 -16.15 6.09 4.30
CA GLY A 244 -15.44 5.12 3.46
C GLY A 244 -15.93 5.10 2.00
N LEU A 245 -15.49 4.10 1.23
CA LEU A 245 -15.86 4.01 -0.19
C LEU A 245 -17.38 3.96 -0.41
N GLN A 246 -17.80 4.54 -1.54
CA GLN A 246 -19.16 4.35 -2.07
C GLN A 246 -19.43 2.85 -2.23
N SER A 247 -20.67 2.40 -1.96
CA SER A 247 -21.01 0.97 -1.91
C SER A 247 -20.55 0.20 -3.14
N LYS A 248 -20.77 0.73 -4.35
CA LYS A 248 -20.36 0.10 -5.61
C LYS A 248 -18.84 -0.12 -5.74
N ARG A 249 -18.03 0.71 -5.07
CA ARG A 249 -16.57 0.66 -5.13
C ARG A 249 -15.95 -0.28 -4.10
N ARG A 250 -16.75 -0.90 -3.22
CA ARG A 250 -16.23 -1.79 -2.19
C ARG A 250 -15.87 -3.15 -2.80
N ALA A 251 -14.85 -3.80 -2.25
CA ALA A 251 -14.51 -5.16 -2.62
C ALA A 251 -15.71 -6.10 -2.43
N ALA A 252 -15.92 -6.99 -3.39
CA ALA A 252 -16.88 -8.08 -3.29
C ALA A 252 -16.11 -9.40 -3.10
N PHE A 253 -15.85 -9.72 -1.84
CA PHE A 253 -15.07 -10.89 -1.48
C PHE A 253 -15.80 -12.21 -1.82
N PRO A 254 -15.08 -13.26 -2.26
CA PRO A 254 -15.63 -14.60 -2.32
C PRO A 254 -16.05 -15.06 -0.93
N ALA A 255 -17.03 -15.98 -0.85
CA ALA A 255 -17.59 -16.45 0.42
C ALA A 255 -16.54 -16.93 1.43
N ARG A 256 -15.43 -17.53 0.96
CA ARG A 256 -14.30 -17.96 1.81
C ARG A 256 -13.68 -16.80 2.59
N LEU A 257 -13.45 -15.66 1.93
CA LEU A 257 -12.83 -14.47 2.52
C LEU A 257 -13.86 -13.64 3.30
N GLN A 258 -15.10 -13.55 2.78
CA GLN A 258 -16.19 -12.90 3.49
C GLN A 258 -16.49 -13.59 4.84
N GLY A 259 -16.29 -14.90 4.93
CA GLY A 259 -16.41 -15.67 6.16
C GLY A 259 -15.45 -15.23 7.27
N ALA A 260 -14.28 -14.68 6.94
CA ALA A 260 -13.28 -14.22 7.91
C ALA A 260 -13.84 -13.09 8.80
N PHE A 261 -14.81 -12.31 8.34
CA PHE A 261 -15.41 -11.24 9.13
C PHE A 261 -16.39 -11.75 10.19
N GLY A 262 -17.09 -12.86 9.93
CA GLY A 262 -18.23 -13.29 10.75
C GLY A 262 -19.25 -12.14 10.90
N SER A 263 -19.62 -11.81 12.14
CA SER A 263 -20.52 -10.68 12.43
C SER A 263 -19.79 -9.34 12.68
N ARG A 264 -18.47 -9.29 12.48
CA ARG A 264 -17.64 -8.14 12.84
C ARG A 264 -17.65 -7.08 11.72
N ARG A 265 -17.46 -5.82 12.12
CA ARG A 265 -17.25 -4.70 11.17
C ARG A 265 -15.83 -4.64 10.62
N TYR A 266 -14.89 -5.21 11.35
CA TYR A 266 -13.48 -5.26 11.00
C TYR A 266 -12.94 -6.65 11.34
N ALA A 267 -12.00 -7.11 10.54
CA ALA A 267 -11.24 -8.32 10.77
C ALA A 267 -9.74 -8.01 10.60
N PRO A 268 -8.83 -8.77 11.23
CA PRO A 268 -7.42 -8.73 10.83
C PRO A 268 -7.28 -9.02 9.32
N ALA A 269 -6.20 -8.55 8.69
CA ALA A 269 -5.83 -8.97 7.34
C ALA A 269 -5.27 -10.41 7.32
N ASP A 270 -6.08 -11.35 7.82
CA ASP A 270 -5.81 -12.77 7.92
C ASP A 270 -7.01 -13.52 7.29
N PRO A 271 -6.85 -14.09 6.08
CA PRO A 271 -5.61 -14.17 5.32
C PRO A 271 -5.26 -12.86 4.56
N PRO A 272 -3.99 -12.65 4.16
CA PRO A 272 -3.57 -11.51 3.33
C PRO A 272 -4.30 -11.39 1.99
N ASP A 273 -4.88 -12.47 1.48
CA ASP A 273 -5.71 -12.51 0.26
C ASP A 273 -6.82 -11.44 0.25
N LEU A 274 -7.28 -10.98 1.42
CA LEU A 274 -8.23 -9.86 1.52
C LEU A 274 -7.72 -8.59 0.80
N LEU A 275 -6.42 -8.40 0.73
CA LEU A 275 -5.78 -7.27 0.05
C LEU A 275 -5.71 -7.45 -1.48
N ASN A 276 -6.04 -8.64 -2.01
CA ASN A 276 -6.04 -8.92 -3.45
C ASN A 276 -7.36 -8.54 -4.17
N TYR A 277 -8.17 -7.67 -3.55
CA TYR A 277 -9.44 -7.20 -4.10
C TYR A 277 -9.51 -5.68 -4.05
N GLU A 278 -9.72 -5.08 -5.22
CA GLU A 278 -9.96 -3.66 -5.35
C GLU A 278 -11.19 -3.23 -4.55
N GLY A 279 -11.07 -2.06 -3.91
CA GLY A 279 -12.09 -1.56 -3.01
C GLY A 279 -12.02 -2.16 -1.61
N CYS A 280 -11.04 -3.01 -1.31
CA CYS A 280 -10.74 -3.45 0.05
C CYS A 280 -10.35 -2.22 0.89
N GLU A 281 -11.17 -1.85 1.86
CA GLU A 281 -10.89 -0.77 2.80
C GLU A 281 -10.11 -1.32 4.01
N LEU A 282 -8.98 -0.69 4.35
CA LEU A 282 -8.12 -1.09 5.46
C LEU A 282 -7.85 0.06 6.43
N LEU A 283 -7.50 -0.31 7.65
CA LEU A 283 -7.02 0.57 8.70
C LEU A 283 -5.59 0.18 9.07
N LEU A 284 -4.70 1.16 9.08
CA LEU A 284 -3.39 1.06 9.71
C LEU A 284 -3.46 1.67 11.11
N ILE A 285 -3.08 0.90 12.10
CA ILE A 285 -3.02 1.31 13.51
C ILE A 285 -1.56 1.19 13.93
N ALA A 286 -0.95 2.27 14.42
CA ALA A 286 0.39 2.22 14.96
C ALA A 286 0.48 1.18 16.08
N ALA A 287 1.47 0.29 16.02
CA ALA A 287 1.66 -0.79 16.99
C ALA A 287 2.84 -0.50 17.92
N SER A 288 4.04 -0.32 17.35
CA SER A 288 5.28 0.04 18.04
C SER A 288 6.29 0.59 17.01
N ASP A 289 7.22 1.42 17.48
CA ASP A 289 8.47 1.76 16.79
C ASP A 289 9.59 0.72 17.06
N ASP A 290 9.50 -0.03 18.16
CA ASP A 290 10.38 -1.16 18.45
C ASP A 290 9.71 -2.50 18.06
N VAL A 291 10.02 -2.95 16.84
CA VAL A 291 9.51 -4.21 16.26
C VAL A 291 10.09 -5.43 16.99
N GLU A 292 11.36 -5.36 17.38
CA GLU A 292 12.05 -6.47 18.06
C GLU A 292 11.43 -6.70 19.45
N GLU A 293 11.26 -5.63 20.23
CA GLU A 293 10.62 -5.68 21.54
C GLU A 293 9.16 -6.15 21.42
N GLU A 294 8.41 -5.72 20.41
CA GLU A 294 7.01 -6.10 20.24
C GLU A 294 6.86 -7.54 19.75
N LEU A 295 7.56 -7.91 18.69
CA LEU A 295 7.34 -9.16 17.92
C LEU A 295 8.42 -10.23 18.10
N GLY A 296 9.62 -9.85 18.55
CA GLY A 296 10.73 -10.80 18.75
C GLY A 296 11.29 -11.26 17.41
N LEU A 297 11.20 -10.35 16.45
CA LEU A 297 11.61 -10.48 15.07
C LEU A 297 12.35 -9.20 14.70
N GLU A 298 13.46 -9.37 14.03
CA GLU A 298 14.18 -8.31 13.34
C GLU A 298 14.08 -8.57 11.83
N LEU A 299 13.82 -7.51 11.07
CA LEU A 299 13.91 -7.52 9.62
C LEU A 299 15.29 -7.01 9.20
N GLU A 300 15.99 -7.81 8.41
CA GLU A 300 17.24 -7.43 7.76
C GLU A 300 16.94 -7.10 6.29
N GLY A 301 17.19 -5.85 5.89
CA GLY A 301 17.27 -5.45 4.49
C GLY A 301 18.64 -5.81 3.89
N GLU A 302 18.80 -5.62 2.58
CA GLU A 302 20.06 -5.92 1.90
C GLU A 302 21.11 -4.80 1.95
N VAL A 303 20.71 -3.60 2.38
CA VAL A 303 21.57 -2.42 2.50
C VAL A 303 21.90 -2.20 3.99
N GLU A 304 23.18 -2.26 4.36
CA GLU A 304 23.61 -2.04 5.75
C GLU A 304 23.57 -0.54 6.11
N GLU A 305 23.23 -0.23 7.37
CA GLU A 305 23.23 1.14 7.87
C GLU A 305 24.66 1.71 7.94
N GLY A 306 24.92 2.85 7.29
CA GLY A 306 26.16 3.61 7.43
C GLY A 306 27.05 3.69 6.18
N GLU A 307 26.58 3.22 5.04
CA GLU A 307 27.31 3.28 3.78
C GLU A 307 27.10 4.64 3.07
N GLY A 308 28.18 5.23 2.54
CA GLY A 308 28.21 6.62 2.05
C GLY A 308 27.43 6.86 0.74
N GLU A 309 27.38 8.12 0.30
CA GLU A 309 26.64 8.58 -0.91
C GLU A 309 26.91 7.72 -2.16
N GLU A 310 28.14 7.25 -2.38
CA GLU A 310 28.50 6.40 -3.53
C GLU A 310 27.83 5.01 -3.53
N GLU A 311 27.52 4.47 -2.36
CA GLU A 311 26.86 3.16 -2.22
C GLU A 311 25.34 3.30 -2.35
N GLN A 312 24.79 4.42 -1.89
CA GLN A 312 23.41 4.80 -2.14
C GLN A 312 23.12 4.97 -3.65
N GLU A 313 24.06 5.56 -4.42
CA GLU A 313 23.97 5.62 -5.88
C GLU A 313 24.04 4.22 -6.54
N ARG A 314 24.87 3.31 -6.01
CA ARG A 314 24.93 1.91 -6.48
C ARG A 314 23.66 1.13 -6.16
N ALA A 315 23.13 1.29 -4.94
CA ALA A 315 21.86 0.71 -4.51
C ALA A 315 20.70 1.26 -5.35
N ALA A 316 20.68 2.56 -5.67
CA ALA A 316 19.73 3.15 -6.60
C ALA A 316 19.85 2.56 -8.02
N GLY A 317 21.06 2.22 -8.48
CA GLY A 317 21.29 1.50 -9.73
C GLY A 317 20.73 0.07 -9.74
N CYS A 318 20.55 -0.55 -8.57
CA CYS A 318 20.01 -1.90 -8.40
C CYS A 318 18.57 -1.92 -7.87
N SER A 319 18.00 -0.76 -7.56
CA SER A 319 16.64 -0.55 -7.07
C SER A 319 15.59 -1.17 -8.00
N ASP A 320 14.73 -2.00 -7.44
CA ASP A 320 13.58 -2.56 -8.16
C ASP A 320 12.50 -1.49 -8.36
N LEU A 321 12.45 -0.46 -7.50
CA LEU A 321 11.68 0.76 -7.75
C LEU A 321 12.13 1.46 -9.04
N VAL A 322 13.43 1.70 -9.22
CA VAL A 322 13.97 2.38 -10.42
C VAL A 322 13.70 1.53 -11.67
N LYS A 323 13.97 0.22 -11.60
CA LYS A 323 13.71 -0.70 -12.73
C LYS A 323 12.23 -0.77 -13.11
N MET A 324 11.33 -0.82 -12.13
CA MET A 324 9.89 -0.96 -12.38
C MET A 324 9.20 0.37 -12.70
N PHE A 325 9.62 1.48 -12.09
CA PHE A 325 8.85 2.73 -12.10
C PHE A 325 9.64 3.98 -12.51
N GLY A 326 10.96 3.89 -12.76
CA GLY A 326 11.82 5.06 -12.98
C GLY A 326 11.46 5.94 -14.20
N GLU A 327 10.69 5.42 -15.15
CA GLU A 327 10.19 6.20 -16.31
C GLU A 327 9.01 7.13 -15.97
N VAL A 328 8.28 6.84 -14.89
CA VAL A 328 7.00 7.51 -14.57
C VAL A 328 6.97 8.14 -13.19
N ALA A 329 7.83 7.69 -12.27
CA ALA A 329 7.96 8.24 -10.95
C ALA A 329 9.30 8.97 -10.84
N ASP A 330 9.25 10.22 -10.40
CA ASP A 330 10.47 10.96 -10.09
C ASP A 330 11.11 10.35 -8.83
N VAL A 331 12.30 9.78 -9.01
CA VAL A 331 13.09 9.16 -7.95
C VAL A 331 14.00 10.15 -7.24
N LYS A 332 14.04 11.42 -7.66
CA LYS A 332 14.85 12.44 -7.00
C LYS A 332 14.55 12.52 -5.50
N PRO A 333 13.30 12.58 -5.01
CA PRO A 333 13.03 12.65 -3.56
C PRO A 333 13.42 11.41 -2.78
N LEU A 334 13.64 10.28 -3.46
CA LEU A 334 14.18 9.07 -2.85
C LEU A 334 15.67 9.23 -2.54
N LEU A 335 16.42 9.97 -3.37
CA LEU A 335 17.88 10.07 -3.27
C LEU A 335 18.36 11.41 -2.72
N SER A 336 17.57 12.47 -2.89
CA SER A 336 17.90 13.83 -2.46
C SER A 336 16.66 14.73 -2.44
N GLY A 337 16.56 15.58 -1.42
CA GLY A 337 15.51 16.59 -1.39
C GLY A 337 15.27 17.08 0.02
N THR A 338 15.30 18.40 0.20
CA THR A 338 14.84 19.06 1.41
C THR A 338 13.40 19.51 1.21
N TRP A 339 12.54 19.26 2.20
CA TRP A 339 11.31 20.04 2.35
C TRP A 339 11.65 21.27 3.21
N ASP A 340 11.01 22.42 2.91
CA ASP A 340 11.26 23.70 3.60
C ASP A 340 10.37 23.88 4.85
#